data_AF-A0A2J8KL64-F1
#
_entry.id   AF-A0A2J8KL64-F1
#
_cell.length_a   1.000
_cell.length_b   1.000
_cell.length_c   1.000
_cell.angle_alpha   90.00
_cell.angle_beta   90.00
_cell.angle_gamma   90.00
#
_symmetry.space_group_name_H-M   'P 1'
#
loop_
_entity.id
_entity.type
_entity.pdbx_description
1 polymer ?
#
loop_
_entity_poly.entity_id
_entity_poly.type
_entity_poly.pdbx_seq_one_letter_code
_entity_poly.pdbx_strand_id
1 'polypeptide(L)'
;IQKESIGKGQAHRGRSSSGFWVSSRTSSTVFQPSGCFKPEGILRVIQCKFRLPLKLICLPGQPSKTASHKITIDTNKSPVSLLSLFPGFASQSDDDQVNVMGFHFLGGARITVLASKTSQRYRIQSEQFEDLWLITNELILRLQEYFEKQGVKDFACSFSGSIPLQEYFELIDHHFELRING
;
A
#
# COMPACT_ATOMS: atom_id res chain seq x y z
N ILE A 1 -2.30 -65.90 -4.39
CA ILE A 1 -1.00 -65.89 -5.10
C ILE A 1 -1.25 -65.07 -6.35
N GLN A 2 -0.91 -63.77 -6.42
CA GLN A 2 0.36 -63.20 -6.91
C GLN A 2 0.31 -61.68 -6.60
N LYS A 3 1.09 -61.12 -5.66
CA LYS A 3 2.40 -60.42 -5.76
C LYS A 3 2.53 -59.28 -6.80
N GLU A 4 2.75 -58.07 -6.24
CA GLU A 4 3.59 -56.92 -6.67
C GLU A 4 3.33 -56.25 -8.05
N SER A 5 3.45 -54.94 -8.24
CA SER A 5 4.58 -54.11 -7.79
C SER A 5 4.24 -52.61 -7.71
N ILE A 6 4.82 -51.93 -6.71
CA ILE A 6 4.71 -50.49 -6.43
C ILE A 6 5.75 -49.74 -7.26
N GLY A 7 5.30 -48.98 -8.26
CA GLY A 7 6.15 -48.08 -9.04
C GLY A 7 6.42 -46.78 -8.29
N LYS A 8 7.65 -46.61 -7.78
CA LYS A 8 8.16 -45.36 -7.21
C LYS A 8 8.35 -44.32 -8.32
N GLY A 9 7.50 -43.29 -8.34
CA GLY A 9 7.71 -42.10 -9.18
C GLY A 9 8.85 -41.24 -8.63
N GLN A 10 9.95 -41.16 -9.38
CA GLN A 10 11.08 -40.28 -9.11
C GLN A 10 10.63 -38.80 -9.13
N ALA A 11 10.70 -38.14 -7.98
CA ALA A 11 10.59 -36.70 -7.89
C ALA A 11 11.88 -36.06 -8.43
N HIS A 12 11.85 -35.66 -9.71
CA HIS A 12 12.89 -34.81 -10.28
C HIS A 12 12.88 -33.45 -9.55
N ARG A 13 13.88 -33.25 -8.67
CA ARG A 13 14.15 -31.95 -8.05
C ARG A 13 14.64 -30.97 -9.13
N GLY A 14 13.72 -30.25 -9.74
CA GLY A 14 14.05 -29.04 -10.49
C GLY A 14 14.66 -28.02 -9.53
N ARG A 15 15.88 -27.55 -9.81
CA ARG A 15 16.48 -26.40 -9.10
C ARG A 15 15.65 -25.15 -9.45
N SER A 16 14.83 -24.71 -8.49
CA SER A 16 14.11 -23.44 -8.53
C SER A 16 14.99 -22.37 -7.91
N SER A 17 15.42 -21.37 -8.69
CA SER A 17 15.99 -20.14 -8.13
C SER A 17 14.87 -19.10 -8.03
N SER A 18 14.37 -18.86 -6.82
CA SER A 18 13.42 -17.78 -6.53
C SER A 18 14.17 -16.56 -6.02
N GLY A 19 14.08 -15.43 -6.72
CA GLY A 19 14.50 -14.13 -6.21
C GLY A 19 13.28 -13.37 -5.68
N PHE A 20 13.35 -12.87 -4.45
CA PHE A 20 12.35 -11.95 -3.93
C PHE A 20 12.75 -10.52 -4.27
N TRP A 21 11.90 -9.81 -5.02
CA TRP A 21 12.09 -8.39 -5.31
C TRP A 21 10.94 -7.60 -4.69
N VAL A 22 11.24 -6.86 -3.62
CA VAL A 22 10.31 -5.84 -3.12
C VAL A 22 10.42 -4.63 -4.03
N SER A 23 9.34 -4.31 -4.70
CA SER A 23 9.22 -3.14 -5.57
C SER A 23 9.12 -1.88 -4.70
N SER A 24 10.27 -1.43 -4.15
CA SER A 24 10.53 -0.09 -3.58
C SER A 24 9.65 0.36 -2.39
N ARG A 25 10.15 1.31 -1.57
CA ARG A 25 9.39 1.90 -0.44
C ARG A 25 8.10 2.62 -0.85
N THR A 26 7.88 2.80 -2.15
CA THR A 26 6.74 3.51 -2.75
C THR A 26 5.53 2.62 -2.99
N SER A 27 5.64 1.29 -2.84
CA SER A 27 4.51 0.37 -3.02
C SER A 27 4.56 -0.81 -2.06
N SER A 28 3.39 -1.21 -1.56
CA SER A 28 3.23 -2.46 -0.80
C SER A 28 3.16 -3.70 -1.69
N THR A 29 3.20 -3.56 -3.02
CA THR A 29 3.13 -4.69 -3.96
C THR A 29 4.50 -5.32 -4.14
N VAL A 30 4.59 -6.64 -3.93
CA VAL A 30 5.81 -7.42 -4.16
C VAL A 30 5.71 -8.16 -5.48
N PHE A 31 6.84 -8.22 -6.18
CA PHE A 31 6.96 -8.95 -7.42
C PHE A 31 7.95 -10.12 -7.27
N GLN A 32 7.46 -11.33 -7.49
CA GLN A 32 8.26 -12.56 -7.35
C GLN A 32 8.34 -13.30 -8.68
N PRO A 33 9.42 -13.10 -9.47
CA PRO A 33 9.73 -13.94 -10.61
C PRO A 33 10.35 -15.27 -10.15
N SER A 34 9.96 -16.36 -10.79
CA SER A 34 10.53 -17.69 -10.57
C SER A 34 10.81 -18.36 -11.92
N GLY A 35 12.02 -18.87 -12.09
CA GLY A 35 12.41 -19.64 -13.28
C GLY A 35 12.20 -21.12 -13.07
N CYS A 36 11.59 -21.80 -14.04
CA CYS A 36 11.60 -23.26 -14.10
C CYS A 36 12.08 -23.74 -15.47
N PHE A 37 12.84 -24.83 -15.47
CA PHE A 37 13.22 -25.53 -16.69
C PHE A 37 12.21 -26.63 -16.96
N LYS A 38 11.70 -26.67 -18.18
CA LYS A 38 11.00 -27.85 -18.67
C LYS A 38 11.99 -28.99 -18.95
N PRO A 39 11.53 -30.26 -18.98
CA PRO A 39 12.39 -31.40 -19.35
C PRO A 39 13.11 -31.23 -20.69
N GLU A 40 12.54 -30.46 -21.61
CA GLU A 40 13.11 -30.17 -22.94
C GLU A 40 14.20 -29.06 -22.92
N GLY A 41 14.61 -28.56 -21.74
CA GLY A 41 15.64 -27.53 -21.60
C GLY A 41 15.16 -26.09 -21.82
N ILE A 42 13.86 -25.89 -22.09
CA ILE A 42 13.28 -24.55 -22.30
C ILE A 42 13.07 -23.87 -20.95
N LEU A 43 13.66 -22.68 -20.79
CA LEU A 43 13.44 -21.81 -19.63
C LEU A 43 12.05 -21.17 -19.71
N ARG A 44 11.27 -21.31 -18.63
CA ARG A 44 10.01 -20.60 -18.43
C ARG A 44 10.13 -19.69 -17.23
N VAL A 45 9.66 -18.47 -17.38
CA VAL A 45 9.53 -17.51 -16.29
C VAL A 45 8.08 -17.46 -15.84
N ILE A 46 7.85 -17.64 -14.55
CA ILE A 46 6.55 -17.50 -13.88
C ILE A 46 6.64 -16.27 -12.98
N GLN A 47 5.57 -15.48 -12.95
CA GLN A 47 5.51 -14.23 -12.21
C GLN A 47 4.32 -14.25 -11.25
N CYS A 48 4.59 -14.03 -9.96
CA CYS A 48 3.56 -13.85 -8.93
C CYS A 48 3.61 -12.41 -8.40
N LYS A 49 2.44 -11.85 -8.09
CA LYS A 49 2.27 -10.54 -7.46
C LYS A 49 1.40 -10.71 -6.23
N PHE A 50 1.82 -10.12 -5.11
CA PHE A 50 1.03 -10.12 -3.88
C PHE A 50 1.25 -8.80 -3.13
N ARG A 51 0.29 -8.43 -2.28
CA ARG A 51 0.37 -7.22 -1.45
C ARG A 51 0.88 -7.57 -0.06
N LEU A 52 1.81 -6.76 0.44
CA LEU A 52 2.28 -6.81 1.81
C LEU A 52 1.36 -6.01 2.74
N PRO A 53 1.13 -6.47 3.97
CA PRO A 53 0.39 -5.71 4.97
C PRO A 53 1.07 -4.39 5.31
N LEU A 54 0.30 -3.28 5.36
CA LEU A 54 0.80 -1.96 5.75
C LEU A 54 1.53 -1.96 7.11
N LYS A 55 1.12 -2.84 8.03
CA LYS A 55 1.74 -3.00 9.37
C LYS A 55 3.23 -3.36 9.34
N LEU A 56 3.75 -3.85 8.22
CA LEU A 56 5.18 -4.18 8.10
C LEU A 56 6.07 -2.94 7.97
N ILE A 57 5.50 -1.81 7.56
CA ILE A 57 6.25 -0.57 7.25
C ILE A 57 5.71 0.65 8.00
N CYS A 58 4.62 0.47 8.75
CA CYS A 58 3.91 1.54 9.44
C CYS A 58 3.42 1.09 10.81
N LEU A 59 3.55 1.96 11.79
CA LEU A 59 3.09 1.83 13.16
C LEU A 59 2.01 2.89 13.46
N PRO A 60 1.12 2.66 14.44
CA PRO A 60 0.23 3.71 14.93
C PRO A 60 1.06 4.87 15.49
N GLY A 61 0.75 6.08 15.07
CA GLY A 61 1.44 7.31 15.47
C GLY A 61 0.49 8.34 16.05
N GLN A 62 1.03 9.33 16.76
CA GLN A 62 0.25 10.47 17.21
C GLN A 62 -0.06 11.39 16.02
N PRO A 63 -1.35 11.72 15.77
CA PRO A 63 -1.72 12.59 14.67
C PRO A 63 -1.12 13.99 14.85
N SER A 64 -0.64 14.56 13.75
CA SER A 64 -0.10 15.91 13.73
C SER A 64 -1.20 16.90 13.31
N LYS A 65 -1.26 18.05 13.99
CA LYS A 65 -2.15 19.17 13.62
C LYS A 65 -1.52 20.08 12.57
N THR A 66 -0.21 20.02 12.41
CA THR A 66 0.55 20.79 11.44
C THR A 66 1.11 19.84 10.38
N ALA A 67 1.06 20.28 9.14
CA ALA A 67 1.63 19.57 8.01
C ALA A 67 1.86 20.56 6.88
N SER A 68 3.02 20.45 6.23
CA SER A 68 3.39 21.26 5.07
C SER A 68 2.61 20.86 3.82
N HIS A 69 2.32 19.56 3.65
CA HIS A 69 1.65 19.03 2.46
C HIS A 69 0.33 18.35 2.79
N LYS A 70 -0.69 18.56 1.95
CA LYS A 70 -2.04 18.01 2.15
C LYS A 70 -2.71 17.61 0.84
N ILE A 71 -3.36 16.45 0.85
CA ILE A 71 -4.21 15.97 -0.25
C ILE A 71 -5.60 15.67 0.32
N THR A 72 -6.64 16.07 -0.41
CA THR A 72 -8.03 15.78 -0.03
C THR A 72 -8.68 14.90 -1.10
N ILE A 73 -9.09 13.70 -0.70
CA ILE A 73 -9.83 12.76 -1.53
C ILE A 73 -11.31 12.92 -1.22
N ASP A 74 -12.08 13.26 -2.25
CA ASP A 74 -13.54 13.27 -2.22
C ASP A 74 -14.05 11.86 -2.58
N THR A 75 -15.16 11.46 -1.99
CA THR A 75 -15.86 10.21 -2.27
C THR A 75 -17.31 10.49 -2.60
N ASN A 76 -17.97 9.59 -3.32
CA ASN A 76 -19.39 9.69 -3.67
C ASN A 76 -20.32 8.94 -2.70
N LYS A 77 -19.79 8.40 -1.61
CA LYS A 77 -20.51 7.63 -0.59
C LYS A 77 -20.29 8.25 0.78
N SER A 78 -21.09 7.83 1.76
CA SER A 78 -20.92 8.28 3.14
C SER A 78 -19.51 7.96 3.67
N PRO A 79 -18.93 8.86 4.49
CA PRO A 79 -17.63 8.61 5.09
C PRO A 79 -17.69 7.38 6.01
N VAL A 80 -16.66 6.54 5.90
CA VAL A 80 -16.44 5.31 6.66
C VAL A 80 -15.47 5.65 7.79
N SER A 81 -15.71 5.08 8.98
CA SER A 81 -14.82 5.30 10.13
C SER A 81 -13.40 4.81 9.84
N LEU A 82 -12.40 5.62 10.21
CA LEU A 82 -10.99 5.21 10.06
C LEU A 82 -10.65 3.98 10.92
N LEU A 83 -11.36 3.77 12.03
CA LEU A 83 -11.16 2.60 12.89
C LEU A 83 -11.56 1.30 12.20
N SER A 84 -12.63 1.32 11.40
CA SER A 84 -13.04 0.12 10.64
C SER A 84 -12.13 -0.13 9.44
N LEU A 85 -11.62 0.92 8.80
CA LEU A 85 -10.67 0.82 7.70
C LEU A 85 -9.28 0.39 8.17
N PHE A 86 -8.85 0.82 9.35
CA PHE A 86 -7.51 0.57 9.91
C PHE A 86 -7.60 0.02 11.35
N PRO A 87 -8.16 -1.18 11.55
CA PRO A 87 -8.41 -1.72 12.89
C PRO A 87 -7.14 -1.95 13.70
N GLY A 88 -5.99 -2.11 13.04
CA GLY A 88 -4.70 -2.28 13.70
C GLY A 88 -3.94 -1.00 14.05
N PHE A 89 -4.53 0.18 13.78
CA PHE A 89 -3.90 1.48 13.99
C PHE A 89 -4.71 2.38 14.94
N ALA A 90 -5.76 1.84 15.56
CA ALA A 90 -6.55 2.54 16.57
C ALA A 90 -5.70 2.83 17.82
N SER A 91 -5.69 4.08 18.28
CA SER A 91 -5.19 4.43 19.61
C SER A 91 -6.22 4.04 20.67
N GLN A 92 -5.79 3.45 21.77
CA GLN A 92 -6.68 2.92 22.81
C GLN A 92 -7.34 3.99 23.70
N SER A 93 -7.07 5.29 23.47
CA SER A 93 -7.16 6.27 24.56
C SER A 93 -8.00 7.53 24.31
N ASP A 94 -8.81 7.66 23.25
CA ASP A 94 -9.77 8.78 23.20
C ASP A 94 -10.91 8.55 22.18
N ASP A 95 -12.15 8.52 22.68
CA ASP A 95 -13.39 8.45 21.88
C ASP A 95 -13.61 9.73 21.05
N ASP A 96 -12.94 10.83 21.40
CA ASP A 96 -13.05 12.11 20.70
C ASP A 96 -12.27 12.16 19.37
N GLN A 97 -11.33 11.25 19.13
CA GLN A 97 -10.48 11.23 17.93
C GLN A 97 -10.79 10.10 16.93
N VAL A 98 -12.00 9.51 16.97
CA VAL A 98 -12.40 8.40 16.07
C VAL A 98 -12.32 8.70 14.56
N ASN A 99 -12.18 9.98 14.17
CA ASN A 99 -12.07 10.40 12.76
C ASN A 99 -10.67 10.90 12.37
N VAL A 100 -9.70 10.81 13.26
CA VAL A 100 -8.32 11.21 13.00
C VAL A 100 -7.42 10.03 13.31
N MET A 101 -6.51 9.71 12.39
CA MET A 101 -5.58 8.61 12.57
C MET A 101 -4.17 9.06 12.19
N GLY A 102 -3.23 8.83 13.11
CA GLY A 102 -1.81 9.05 12.88
C GLY A 102 -1.10 7.77 12.48
N PHE A 103 -0.21 7.89 11.51
CA PHE A 103 0.64 6.85 10.97
C PHE A 103 2.09 7.27 11.12
N HIS A 104 2.93 6.33 11.56
CA HIS A 104 4.36 6.54 11.68
C HIS A 104 5.10 5.47 10.86
N PHE A 105 5.78 5.87 9.80
CA PHE A 105 6.60 4.93 9.02
C PHE A 105 7.89 4.59 9.74
N LEU A 106 8.40 3.38 9.51
CA LEU A 106 9.71 2.97 10.04
C LEU A 106 10.86 3.85 9.55
N GLY A 107 10.66 4.61 8.46
CA GLY A 107 11.59 5.62 7.96
C GLY A 107 11.54 6.96 8.71
N GLY A 108 10.70 7.11 9.73
CA GLY A 108 10.57 8.34 10.54
C GLY A 108 9.44 9.27 10.10
N ALA A 109 8.88 9.08 8.91
CA ALA A 109 7.78 9.89 8.39
C ALA A 109 6.51 9.81 9.26
N ARG A 110 5.78 10.93 9.34
CA ARG A 110 4.55 11.07 10.12
C ARG A 110 3.43 11.56 9.23
N ILE A 111 2.37 10.75 9.12
CA ILE A 111 1.23 11.02 8.25
C ILE A 111 -0.03 11.04 9.11
N THR A 112 -0.92 11.98 8.84
CA THR A 112 -2.21 12.10 9.51
C THR A 112 -3.33 12.01 8.51
N VAL A 113 -4.32 11.17 8.79
CA VAL A 113 -5.54 11.03 8.00
C VAL A 113 -6.71 11.56 8.82
N LEU A 114 -7.51 12.43 8.21
CA LEU A 114 -8.73 12.98 8.79
C LEU A 114 -9.91 12.57 7.91
N ALA A 115 -10.85 11.84 8.48
CA ALA A 115 -12.16 11.61 7.88
C ALA A 115 -13.11 12.72 8.32
N SER A 116 -13.82 13.33 7.38
CA SER A 116 -14.84 14.32 7.74
C SER A 116 -16.14 13.62 8.13
N LYS A 117 -16.72 13.96 9.29
CA LYS A 117 -18.02 13.39 9.73
C LYS A 117 -19.18 13.79 8.81
N THR A 118 -19.17 15.03 8.35
CA THR A 118 -20.29 15.67 7.62
C THR A 118 -20.03 15.83 6.13
N SER A 119 -18.79 15.63 5.67
CA SER A 119 -18.44 15.70 4.27
C SER A 119 -17.86 14.37 3.82
N GLN A 120 -18.08 14.00 2.55
CA GLN A 120 -17.63 12.73 1.97
C GLN A 120 -16.14 12.80 1.61
N ARG A 121 -15.31 13.33 2.52
CA ARG A 121 -13.92 13.76 2.24
C ARG A 121 -12.94 13.19 3.25
N TYR A 122 -11.81 12.72 2.75
CA TYR A 122 -10.66 12.28 3.52
C TYR A 122 -9.47 13.18 3.23
N ARG A 123 -8.86 13.75 4.27
CA ARG A 123 -7.65 14.56 4.14
C ARG A 123 -6.46 13.76 4.62
N ILE A 124 -5.42 13.68 3.81
CA ILE A 124 -4.13 13.07 4.15
C ILE A 124 -3.11 14.19 4.22
N GLN A 125 -2.30 14.21 5.28
CA GLN A 125 -1.39 15.29 5.61
C GLN A 125 -0.04 14.74 6.09
N SER A 126 1.05 15.35 5.64
CA SER A 126 2.42 14.97 6.01
C SER A 126 3.36 16.18 5.90
N GLU A 127 4.54 16.09 6.51
CA GLU A 127 5.59 17.08 6.33
C GLU A 127 6.27 16.96 4.96
N GLN A 128 6.50 15.74 4.48
CA GLN A 128 7.06 15.49 3.14
C GLN A 128 5.97 15.08 2.16
N PHE A 129 6.14 15.47 0.90
CA PHE A 129 5.16 15.23 -0.15
C PHE A 129 5.10 13.75 -0.55
N GLU A 130 6.25 13.08 -0.65
CA GLU A 130 6.39 11.68 -1.06
C GLU A 130 5.70 10.68 -0.10
N ASP A 131 5.60 11.03 1.18
CA ASP A 131 5.00 10.19 2.22
C ASP A 131 3.48 10.05 2.07
N LEU A 132 2.83 10.98 1.37
CA LEU A 132 1.38 10.99 1.18
C LEU A 132 0.91 9.81 0.32
N TRP A 133 1.72 9.36 -0.63
CA TRP A 133 1.31 8.39 -1.65
C TRP A 133 0.87 7.05 -1.05
N LEU A 134 1.70 6.48 -0.17
CA LEU A 134 1.47 5.12 0.33
C LEU A 134 0.19 5.02 1.16
N ILE A 135 -0.07 5.99 2.04
CA ILE A 135 -1.30 6.05 2.83
C ILE A 135 -2.51 6.35 1.95
N THR A 136 -2.37 7.27 0.98
CA THR A 136 -3.47 7.60 0.06
C THR A 136 -3.89 6.39 -0.76
N ASN A 137 -2.94 5.66 -1.34
CA ASN A 137 -3.21 4.45 -2.10
C ASN A 137 -3.86 3.36 -1.22
N GLU A 138 -3.33 3.11 -0.01
CA GLU A 138 -3.91 2.12 0.89
C GLU A 138 -5.32 2.51 1.35
N LEU A 139 -5.59 3.80 1.59
CA LEU A 139 -6.92 4.31 1.93
C LEU A 139 -7.92 4.03 0.80
N ILE A 140 -7.57 4.37 -0.44
CA ILE A 140 -8.43 4.14 -1.62
C ILE A 140 -8.73 2.65 -1.76
N LEU A 141 -7.71 1.78 -1.66
CA LEU A 141 -7.88 0.34 -1.77
C LEU A 141 -8.81 -0.22 -0.69
N ARG A 142 -8.64 0.21 0.57
CA ARG A 142 -9.51 -0.26 1.66
C ARG A 142 -10.94 0.24 1.55
N LEU A 143 -11.13 1.47 1.06
CA LEU A 143 -12.47 1.98 0.78
C LEU A 143 -13.15 1.16 -0.31
N GLN A 144 -12.45 0.87 -1.41
CA GLN A 144 -12.96 0.00 -2.48
C GLN A 144 -13.34 -1.39 -1.93
N GLU A 145 -12.44 -2.04 -1.21
CA GLU A 145 -12.70 -3.35 -0.60
C GLU A 145 -13.88 -3.32 0.40
N TYR A 146 -14.03 -2.24 1.16
CA TYR A 146 -15.13 -2.06 2.11
C TYR A 146 -16.49 -1.94 1.39
N PHE A 147 -16.58 -1.08 0.38
CA PHE A 147 -17.81 -0.87 -0.37
C PHE A 147 -18.17 -2.06 -1.26
N GLU A 148 -17.18 -2.74 -1.83
CA GLU A 148 -17.39 -3.98 -2.59
C GLU A 148 -18.01 -5.08 -1.72
N LYS A 149 -17.52 -5.25 -0.47
CA LYS A 149 -18.11 -6.19 0.51
C LYS A 149 -19.55 -5.85 0.88
N GLN A 150 -19.92 -4.57 0.81
CA GLN A 150 -21.28 -4.09 1.05
C GLN A 150 -22.17 -4.19 -0.20
N GLY A 151 -21.65 -4.69 -1.32
CA GLY A 151 -22.36 -4.81 -2.59
C GLY A 151 -22.48 -3.51 -3.40
N VAL A 152 -21.75 -2.46 -3.01
CA VAL A 152 -21.75 -1.15 -3.69
C VAL A 152 -20.72 -1.17 -4.81
N LYS A 153 -21.18 -1.13 -6.08
CA LYS A 153 -20.33 -1.24 -7.27
C LYS A 153 -19.96 0.10 -7.91
N ASP A 154 -20.61 1.18 -7.50
CA ASP A 154 -20.46 2.53 -8.07
C ASP A 154 -19.58 3.43 -7.19
N PHE A 155 -18.78 2.89 -6.29
CA PHE A 155 -17.88 3.67 -5.45
C PHE A 155 -16.79 4.36 -6.29
N ALA A 156 -16.61 5.67 -6.09
CA ALA A 156 -15.61 6.46 -6.78
C ALA A 156 -14.92 7.45 -5.82
N CYS A 157 -13.61 7.59 -5.99
CA CYS A 157 -12.80 8.62 -5.37
C CYS A 157 -12.47 9.69 -6.41
N SER A 158 -12.58 10.96 -6.04
CA SER A 158 -12.18 12.10 -6.87
C SER A 158 -11.25 13.03 -6.10
N PHE A 159 -10.47 13.80 -6.85
CA PHE A 159 -9.61 14.84 -6.30
C PHE A 159 -9.99 16.15 -6.98
N SER A 160 -10.47 17.10 -6.19
CA SER A 160 -10.97 18.39 -6.67
C SER A 160 -9.95 19.54 -6.52
N GLY A 161 -8.73 19.23 -6.08
CA GLY A 161 -7.64 20.20 -5.96
C GLY A 161 -6.87 20.40 -7.27
N SER A 162 -5.99 21.39 -7.28
CA SER A 162 -4.94 21.48 -8.29
C SER A 162 -3.95 20.34 -8.10
N ILE A 163 -3.48 19.75 -9.21
CA ILE A 163 -2.41 18.76 -9.16
C ILE A 163 -1.17 19.45 -8.56
N PRO A 164 -0.54 18.89 -7.50
CA PRO A 164 0.65 19.44 -6.85
C PRO A 164 1.89 19.27 -7.73
N LEU A 165 1.93 20.00 -8.84
CA LEU A 165 3.00 19.93 -9.82
C LEU A 165 4.27 20.62 -9.33
N GLN A 166 4.13 21.66 -8.50
CA GLN A 166 5.28 22.41 -7.99
C GLN A 166 6.15 21.51 -7.12
N GLU A 167 5.56 20.88 -6.10
CA GLU A 167 6.24 19.98 -5.17
C GLU A 167 6.83 18.77 -5.92
N TYR A 168 6.14 18.31 -6.95
CA TYR A 168 6.63 17.25 -7.83
C TYR A 168 7.88 17.67 -8.62
N PHE A 169 7.92 18.88 -9.18
CA PHE A 169 9.10 19.38 -9.90
C PHE A 169 10.28 19.65 -8.96
N GLU A 170 10.03 20.18 -7.76
CA GLU A 170 11.07 20.37 -6.74
C GLU A 170 11.76 19.05 -6.37
N LEU A 171 10.99 17.95 -6.23
CA LEU A 171 11.56 16.61 -5.99
C LEU A 171 12.38 16.10 -7.18
N ILE A 172 11.94 16.37 -8.41
CA ILE A 172 12.67 15.98 -9.61
C ILE A 172 14.02 16.72 -9.68
N ASP A 173 13.98 18.04 -9.51
CA ASP A 173 15.17 18.89 -9.57
C ASP A 173 16.18 18.49 -8.50
N HIS A 174 15.72 18.27 -7.25
CA HIS A 174 16.56 17.78 -6.16
C HIS A 174 17.24 16.44 -6.50
N HIS A 175 16.49 15.50 -7.09
CA HIS A 175 17.07 14.23 -7.51
C HIS A 175 18.09 14.38 -8.65
N PHE A 176 17.89 15.33 -9.57
CA PHE A 176 18.88 15.64 -10.61
C PHE A 176 20.15 16.27 -10.04
N GLU A 177 20.04 17.20 -9.09
CA GLU A 177 21.17 17.81 -8.41
C GLU A 177 22.05 16.76 -7.73
N LEU A 178 21.45 15.80 -7.02
CA LEU A 178 22.18 14.71 -6.38
C LEU A 178 22.92 13.81 -7.38
N ARG A 179 22.37 13.61 -8.59
CA ARG A 179 23.02 12.82 -9.64
C ARG A 179 24.19 13.55 -10.29
N ILE A 180 24.09 14.87 -10.44
CA ILE A 180 25.14 15.67 -11.07
C ILE A 180 26.30 15.92 -10.09
N ASN A 181 25.99 16.05 -8.80
CA ASN A 181 26.95 16.39 -7.74
C ASN A 181 27.50 15.17 -6.98
N GLY A 182 27.01 13.96 -7.26
CA GLY A 182 27.42 12.69 -6.62
C GLY A 182 28.26 11.82 -7.53
#